data_AF-W9GP67-F1
#
_entry.id   AF-W9GP67-F1
#
_cell.length_a   1.000
_cell.length_b   1.000
_cell.length_c   1.000
_cell.angle_alpha   90.00
_cell.angle_beta   90.00
_cell.angle_gamma   90.00
#
_symmetry.space_group_name_H-M   'P 1'
#
loop_
_entity.id
_entity.type
_entity.pdbx_description
1 polymer ?
#
loop_
_entity_poly.entity_id
_entity_poly.type
_entity_poly.pdbx_seq_one_letter_code
_entity_poly.pdbx_strand_id
1 'polypeptide(L)'
;MDGAAGLRYMYLNLREEAMPVSIRLGQEIEDRLEKLARATGRSKTYYIREAVLEHLDDLEDIHLAERELAEVRAGRSTTMSLDEMMKRYDLEG
;
A
#
# COMPACT_ATOMS: atom_id res chain seq x y z
N MET A 1 -16.49 -34.19 5.79
CA MET A 1 -16.24 -32.73 5.73
C MET A 1 -16.56 -32.29 4.32
N ASP A 2 -17.63 -31.52 4.16
CA ASP A 2 -18.23 -31.24 2.85
C ASP A 2 -17.56 -30.01 2.21
N GLY A 3 -17.02 -30.19 1.00
CA GLY A 3 -16.22 -29.20 0.26
C GLY A 3 -16.98 -27.92 -0.10
N ALA A 4 -18.30 -27.90 0.05
CA ALA A 4 -19.13 -26.71 -0.14
C ALA A 4 -18.97 -25.67 1.00
N ALA A 5 -18.59 -26.08 2.21
CA ALA A 5 -18.43 -25.17 3.35
C ALA A 5 -17.15 -24.31 3.25
N GLY A 6 -16.08 -24.86 2.64
CA GLY A 6 -14.81 -24.15 2.45
C GLY A 6 -14.90 -23.00 1.45
N LEU A 7 -15.64 -23.19 0.35
CA LEU A 7 -15.87 -22.11 -0.62
C LEU A 7 -16.81 -21.04 -0.05
N ARG A 8 -17.80 -21.42 0.76
CA ARG A 8 -18.71 -20.46 1.41
C ARG A 8 -18.01 -19.56 2.43
N TYR A 9 -17.01 -20.07 3.14
CA TYR A 9 -16.17 -19.25 4.03
C TYR A 9 -15.24 -18.30 3.26
N MET A 10 -14.79 -18.68 2.08
CA MET A 10 -13.93 -17.83 1.24
C MET A 10 -14.69 -16.65 0.61
N TYR A 11 -15.99 -16.80 0.31
CA TYR A 11 -16.82 -15.72 -0.24
C TYR A 11 -17.47 -14.80 0.80
N LEU A 12 -17.55 -15.20 2.07
CA LEU A 12 -18.20 -14.39 3.13
C LEU A 12 -17.28 -13.34 3.78
N ASN A 13 -15.96 -13.44 3.61
CA ASN A 13 -15.00 -12.44 4.10
C ASN A 13 -14.74 -11.28 3.10
N LEU A 14 -15.43 -11.27 1.95
CA LEU A 14 -15.23 -10.29 0.87
C LEU A 14 -16.24 -9.14 0.87
N ARG A 15 -16.76 -8.78 2.04
CA ARG A 15 -17.30 -7.45 2.30
C ARG A 15 -16.37 -6.77 3.28
N GLU A 16 -15.33 -6.16 2.74
CA GLU A 16 -14.63 -5.09 3.43
C GLU A 16 -15.71 -4.09 3.92
N GLU A 17 -15.92 -4.00 5.23
CA GLU A 17 -16.84 -3.00 5.78
C GLU A 17 -16.27 -1.63 5.45
N ALA A 18 -16.80 -1.01 4.39
CA ALA A 18 -16.38 0.32 3.98
C ALA A 18 -16.80 1.32 5.06
N MET A 19 -15.86 1.71 5.92
CA MET A 19 -16.07 2.70 6.97
C MET A 19 -15.99 4.10 6.37
N PRO A 20 -17.05 4.93 6.49
CA PRO A 20 -17.02 6.28 5.98
C PRO A 20 -16.06 7.14 6.79
N VAL A 21 -15.19 7.88 6.10
CA VAL A 21 -14.30 8.87 6.70
C VAL A 21 -14.75 10.25 6.27
N SER A 22 -14.87 11.17 7.24
CA SER A 22 -15.13 12.59 6.97
C SER A 22 -13.84 13.38 7.17
N ILE A 23 -13.40 14.07 6.12
CA ILE A 23 -12.19 14.91 6.12
C ILE A 23 -12.56 16.35 5.77
N ARG A 24 -11.86 17.31 6.36
CA ARG A 24 -11.98 18.73 6.00
C ARG A 24 -10.86 19.07 5.02
N LEU A 25 -11.23 19.57 3.85
CA LEU A 25 -10.29 20.00 2.81
C LEU A 25 -10.45 21.51 2.57
N GLY A 26 -9.35 22.18 2.24
CA GLY A 26 -9.40 23.56 1.77
C GLY A 26 -10.03 23.66 0.38
N GLN A 27 -10.57 24.83 0.04
CA GLN A 27 -11.27 25.07 -1.23
C GLN A 27 -10.41 24.72 -2.45
N GLU A 28 -9.12 25.08 -2.43
CA GLU A 28 -8.21 24.79 -3.54
C GLU A 28 -8.09 23.29 -3.84
N ILE A 29 -8.02 22.45 -2.79
CA ILE A 29 -7.91 21.00 -2.95
C ILE A 29 -9.24 20.42 -3.47
N GLU A 30 -10.36 20.93 -2.99
CA GLU A 30 -11.69 20.55 -3.47
C GLU A 30 -11.83 20.84 -4.97
N ASP A 31 -11.46 22.04 -5.40
CA ASP A 31 -11.50 22.46 -6.81
C ASP A 31 -10.60 21.58 -7.70
N ARG A 32 -9.42 21.20 -7.20
CA ARG A 32 -8.49 20.31 -7.91
C ARG A 32 -9.08 18.90 -8.06
N LEU A 33 -9.65 18.35 -6.99
CA LEU A 33 -10.29 17.03 -7.01
C LEU A 33 -11.51 17.03 -7.95
N GLU A 34 -12.32 18.08 -7.94
CA GLU A 34 -13.47 18.22 -8.83
C GLU A 34 -13.05 18.28 -10.31
N LYS A 35 -12.02 19.06 -10.65
CA LYS A 35 -11.48 19.12 -12.02
C LYS A 35 -10.95 17.76 -12.47
N LEU A 36 -10.20 17.07 -11.60
CA LEU A 36 -9.62 15.76 -11.90
C LEU A 36 -10.72 14.70 -12.09
N ALA A 37 -11.73 14.69 -11.21
CA ALA A 37 -12.89 13.81 -11.31
C ALA A 37 -13.62 13.99 -12.65
N ARG A 38 -13.87 15.23 -13.06
CA ARG A 38 -14.53 15.55 -14.33
C ARG A 38 -13.71 15.13 -15.55
N ALA A 39 -12.40 15.35 -15.52
CA ALA A 39 -11.52 15.03 -16.64
C ALA A 39 -11.39 13.52 -16.90
N THR A 40 -11.58 12.70 -15.86
CA THR A 40 -11.27 11.26 -15.88
C THR A 40 -12.52 10.37 -15.77
N GLY A 41 -13.66 10.95 -15.41
CA GLY A 41 -14.91 10.21 -15.17
C GLY A 41 -14.90 9.40 -13.86
N ARG A 42 -13.98 9.66 -12.94
CA ARG A 42 -13.91 9.01 -11.61
C ARG A 42 -14.46 9.93 -10.53
N SER A 43 -14.81 9.36 -9.36
CA SER A 43 -15.33 10.15 -8.24
C SER A 43 -14.19 10.82 -7.45
N LYS A 44 -14.51 11.91 -6.73
CA LYS A 44 -13.54 12.53 -5.80
C LYS A 44 -13.08 11.54 -4.72
N THR A 45 -14.00 10.71 -4.22
CA THR A 45 -13.70 9.67 -3.22
C THR A 45 -12.69 8.65 -3.74
N TYR A 46 -12.70 8.31 -5.04
CA TYR A 46 -11.69 7.46 -5.64
C TYR A 46 -10.30 8.09 -5.47
N TYR A 47 -10.11 9.34 -5.89
CA TYR A 47 -8.82 10.01 -5.77
C TYR A 47 -8.36 10.25 -4.33
N ILE A 48 -9.30 10.54 -3.42
CA ILE A 48 -8.98 10.65 -2.00
C ILE A 48 -8.47 9.30 -1.46
N ARG A 49 -9.10 8.19 -1.86
CA ARG A 49 -8.67 6.86 -1.45
C ARG A 49 -7.28 6.53 -2.01
N GLU A 50 -7.06 6.74 -3.30
CA GLU A 50 -5.76 6.45 -3.93
C GLU A 50 -4.65 7.27 -3.26
N ALA A 51 -4.87 8.56 -3.01
CA ALA A 51 -3.88 9.40 -2.35
C ALA A 51 -3.56 8.96 -0.91
N VAL A 52 -4.53 8.39 -0.20
CA VAL A 52 -4.30 7.81 1.14
C VAL A 52 -3.51 6.51 1.02
N LEU A 53 -3.85 5.63 0.08
CA LEU A 53 -3.14 4.37 -0.14
C LEU A 53 -1.69 4.61 -0.55
N GLU A 54 -1.44 5.47 -1.54
CA GLU A 54 -0.08 5.82 -1.98
C GLU A 54 0.75 6.38 -0.82
N HIS A 55 0.16 7.24 0.03
CA HIS A 55 0.88 7.78 1.17
C HIS A 55 1.14 6.76 2.28
N LEU A 56 0.24 5.79 2.48
CA LEU A 56 0.47 4.70 3.41
C LEU A 56 1.60 3.80 2.93
N ASP A 57 1.63 3.45 1.65
CA ASP A 57 2.70 2.64 1.05
C ASP A 57 4.06 3.32 1.26
N ASP A 58 4.17 4.63 1.00
CA ASP A 58 5.39 5.41 1.25
C ASP A 58 5.83 5.37 2.72
N LEU A 59 4.88 5.51 3.66
CA LEU A 59 5.17 5.51 5.09
C LEU A 59 5.60 4.13 5.59
N GLU A 60 4.97 3.07 5.07
CA GLU A 60 5.32 1.68 5.40
C GLU A 60 6.71 1.34 4.88
N ASP A 61 7.06 1.73 3.65
CA ASP A 61 8.38 1.53 3.07
C ASP A 61 9.49 2.21 3.89
N ILE A 62 9.27 3.47 4.30
CA ILE A 62 10.20 4.19 5.17
C ILE A 62 10.35 3.43 6.50
N HIS A 63 9.25 3.02 7.12
CA HIS A 63 9.30 2.35 8.41
C HIS A 63 10.02 1.00 8.35
N LEU A 64 9.79 0.23 7.28
CA LEU A 64 10.48 -1.03 7.04
C LEU A 64 11.98 -0.83 6.87
N ALA A 65 12.39 0.19 6.10
CA ALA A 65 13.79 0.53 5.89
C ALA A 65 14.49 1.00 7.19
N GLU A 66 13.84 1.85 7.98
CA GLU A 66 14.36 2.30 9.27
C GLU A 66 14.52 1.15 10.27
N ARG A 67 13.54 0.25 10.32
CA ARG A 67 13.59 -0.93 11.17
C ARG A 67 14.75 -1.85 10.77
N GLU A 68 14.90 -2.12 9.48
CA GLU A 68 15.99 -2.97 8.98
C GLU A 68 17.35 -2.35 9.28
N LEU A 69 17.50 -1.04 9.09
CA LEU A 69 18.72 -0.32 9.43
C LEU A 69 19.06 -0.42 10.94
N ALA A 70 18.05 -0.37 11.81
CA ALA A 70 18.24 -0.56 13.24
C ALA A 70 18.72 -1.98 13.58
N GLU A 71 18.19 -3.01 12.93
CA GLU A 71 18.62 -4.40 13.09
C GLU A 71 20.06 -4.63 12.60
N VAL A 72 20.44 -4.04 11.45
CA VAL A 72 21.82 -4.05 10.94
C VAL A 72 22.76 -3.37 11.94
N ARG A 73 22.41 -2.18 12.44
CA ARG A 73 23.21 -1.46 13.44
C ARG A 73 23.36 -2.22 14.76
N ALA A 74 22.33 -2.98 15.13
CA ALA A 74 22.37 -3.84 16.31
C ALA A 74 23.06 -5.19 16.08
N GLY A 75 23.57 -5.46 14.87
CA GLY A 75 24.23 -6.70 14.50
C GLY A 75 23.29 -7.91 14.42
N ARG A 76 21.98 -7.68 14.33
CA ARG A 76 20.95 -8.72 14.23
C ARG A 76 20.53 -9.02 12.78
N SER A 77 20.87 -8.14 11.85
CA SER A 77 20.71 -8.36 10.41
C SER A 77 22.04 -8.15 9.66
N THR A 78 22.21 -8.84 8.54
CA THR A 78 23.44 -8.82 7.73
C THR A 78 23.20 -8.14 6.40
N THR A 79 24.14 -7.31 5.97
CA THR A 79 24.16 -6.73 4.62
C THR A 79 24.99 -7.59 3.67
N MET A 80 24.73 -7.48 2.36
CA MET A 80 25.56 -8.06 1.31
C MET A 80 25.79 -7.01 0.21
N SER A 81 26.86 -7.15 -0.58
CA SER A 81 27.07 -6.26 -1.73
C SER A 81 26.06 -6.51 -2.83
N LEU A 82 25.86 -5.52 -3.72
CA LEU A 82 24.98 -5.69 -4.88
C LEU A 82 25.46 -6.84 -5.77
N ASP A 83 26.77 -6.95 -6.03
CA ASP A 83 27.35 -8.04 -6.81
C ASP A 83 27.06 -9.41 -6.17
N GLU A 84 27.22 -9.54 -4.85
CA GLU A 84 26.92 -10.78 -4.14
C GLU A 84 25.43 -11.12 -4.21
N MET A 85 24.56 -10.13 -4.07
CA MET A 85 23.11 -10.29 -4.20
C MET A 85 22.73 -10.75 -5.62
N MET A 86 23.20 -10.07 -6.65
CA MET A 86 22.92 -10.42 -8.05
C MET A 86 23.35 -11.85 -8.36
N LYS A 87 24.55 -12.23 -7.93
CA LYS A 87 25.08 -13.59 -8.09
C LYS A 87 24.28 -14.65 -7.34
N ARG A 88 23.84 -14.34 -6.12
CA ARG A 88 23.06 -15.24 -5.28
C ARG A 88 21.68 -15.53 -5.85
N TYR A 89 21.06 -14.54 -6.49
CA TYR A 89 19.70 -14.63 -7.04
C TYR A 89 19.66 -14.79 -8.56
N ASP A 90 20.79 -15.05 -9.22
CA ASP A 90 20.90 -15.24 -10.67
C ASP A 90 20.32 -14.06 -11.48
N LEU A 91 20.59 -12.84 -10.98
CA LEU A 91 20.18 -11.58 -11.61
C LEU A 91 21.34 -10.90 -12.37
N GLU A 92 22.44 -11.63 -12.61
CA GLU A 92 23.55 -11.15 -13.44
C GLU A 92 23.13 -11.21 -14.92
N GLY A 93 22.79 -10.04 -15.49
CA GLY A 93 22.49 -9.85 -16.92
C GLY A 93 23.56 -9.03 -17.62
#